data_AF-A0A924A197-F1
#
_entry.id   AF-A0A924A197-F1
#
_cell.length_a   1.000
_cell.length_b   1.000
_cell.length_c   1.000
_cell.angle_alpha   90.00
_cell.angle_beta   90.00
_cell.angle_gamma   90.00
#
_symmetry.space_group_name_H-M   'P 1'
#
loop_
_entity.id
_entity.type
_entity.pdbx_description
1 polymer ?
#
loop_
_entity_poly.entity_id
_entity_poly.type
_entity_poly.pdbx_seq_one_letter_code
_entity_poly.pdbx_strand_id
1 'polypeptide(L)'
;MKNIRNNPPLDAALRADPAAPLHAHAFGKRMNHVKPFLVAAVHNITPVAPVMFIAAIVLVVLAVTQCVAFVSAFTRETKSNATAELAPLVIKKPLAPPDYQSAANVIAKNNSAVQVDLPAGRTAILISIKDPALLPEFVYALVTLQSFRQGVAWSADRICLSKCEGGKAASAEITGYSQAISFSEGR
;
A
#
# COMPACT_ATOMS: atom_id res chain seq x y z
N MET A 1 -16.15 -62.62 -11.27
CA MET A 1 -16.68 -62.86 -12.64
C MET A 1 -17.99 -62.09 -12.83
N LYS A 2 -17.97 -61.03 -13.65
CA LYS A 2 -19.06 -60.17 -14.23
C LYS A 2 -18.36 -58.85 -14.58
N ASN A 3 -17.91 -58.52 -15.78
CA ASN A 3 -18.47 -58.44 -17.14
C ASN A 3 -19.57 -57.37 -17.33
N ILE A 4 -19.40 -56.59 -18.41
CA ILE A 4 -20.37 -55.73 -19.14
C ILE A 4 -20.44 -54.27 -18.59
N ARG A 5 -20.32 -53.15 -19.34
CA ARG A 5 -20.54 -52.82 -20.78
C ARG A 5 -19.77 -51.53 -21.16
N ASN A 6 -19.14 -51.52 -22.33
CA ASN A 6 -18.77 -50.32 -23.10
C ASN A 6 -20.02 -49.68 -23.72
N ASN A 7 -20.03 -48.35 -23.88
CA ASN A 7 -20.98 -47.64 -24.77
C ASN A 7 -20.21 -46.85 -25.85
N PRO A 8 -20.67 -46.90 -27.12
CA PRO A 8 -20.02 -46.30 -28.29
C PRO A 8 -20.45 -44.85 -28.60
N PRO A 9 -19.72 -44.14 -29.50
CA PRO A 9 -20.10 -42.81 -29.99
C PRO A 9 -21.16 -42.87 -31.10
N LEU A 10 -21.99 -41.83 -31.14
CA LEU A 10 -23.06 -41.60 -32.10
C LEU A 10 -22.48 -41.08 -33.43
N ASP A 11 -22.52 -41.90 -34.46
CA ASP A 11 -22.58 -41.46 -35.86
C ASP A 11 -24.06 -41.36 -36.27
N ALA A 12 -24.46 -40.25 -36.89
CA ALA A 12 -25.28 -40.23 -38.12
C ALA A 12 -25.95 -38.85 -38.35
N ALA A 13 -25.80 -38.38 -39.60
CA ALA A 13 -26.65 -37.51 -40.41
C ALA A 13 -25.86 -36.32 -40.97
N LEU A 14 -25.82 -36.02 -42.27
CA LEU A 14 -26.59 -36.51 -43.41
C LEU A 14 -25.81 -36.12 -44.70
N ARG A 15 -25.92 -36.96 -45.74
CA ARG A 15 -25.27 -36.87 -47.07
C ARG A 15 -26.00 -35.94 -48.07
N ALA A 16 -25.25 -35.61 -49.13
CA ALA A 16 -25.62 -35.44 -50.56
C ALA A 16 -26.31 -34.12 -51.01
N ASP A 17 -26.12 -33.56 -52.21
CA ASP A 17 -25.25 -33.81 -53.39
C ASP A 17 -25.26 -32.52 -54.28
N PRO A 18 -24.40 -32.40 -55.33
CA PRO A 18 -24.24 -31.19 -56.17
C PRO A 18 -24.95 -31.23 -57.56
N ALA A 19 -25.05 -30.03 -58.17
CA ALA A 19 -25.08 -29.69 -59.62
C ALA A 19 -26.41 -29.64 -60.44
N ALA A 20 -26.83 -28.39 -60.77
CA ALA A 20 -27.22 -27.79 -62.09
C ALA A 20 -28.54 -28.20 -62.83
N PRO A 21 -29.05 -27.45 -63.86
CA PRO A 21 -29.05 -26.00 -64.17
C PRO A 21 -30.41 -25.39 -64.67
N LEU A 22 -30.43 -24.05 -64.88
CA LEU A 22 -31.16 -23.21 -65.87
C LEU A 22 -32.71 -23.18 -65.98
N HIS A 23 -33.32 -22.02 -65.69
CA HIS A 23 -34.21 -21.33 -66.63
C HIS A 23 -34.36 -19.82 -66.33
N ALA A 24 -34.43 -19.04 -67.42
CA ALA A 24 -34.42 -17.58 -67.45
C ALA A 24 -35.81 -16.99 -67.73
N HIS A 25 -35.88 -15.66 -67.54
CA HIS A 25 -36.90 -14.68 -67.97
C HIS A 25 -38.02 -14.35 -66.97
N ALA A 26 -37.95 -13.15 -66.38
CA ALA A 26 -38.90 -12.08 -66.70
C ALA A 26 -38.35 -10.71 -66.27
N PHE A 27 -38.41 -9.78 -67.21
CA PHE A 27 -38.11 -8.36 -67.11
C PHE A 27 -38.92 -7.66 -66.01
N GLY A 28 -38.26 -6.80 -65.21
CA GLY A 28 -38.94 -5.93 -64.26
C GLY A 28 -38.07 -4.78 -63.76
N LYS A 29 -38.02 -3.68 -64.54
CA LYS A 29 -37.65 -2.29 -64.19
C LYS A 29 -36.52 -2.04 -63.18
N ARG A 30 -35.40 -1.49 -63.69
CA ARG A 30 -34.52 -0.59 -62.93
C ARG A 30 -35.34 0.62 -62.45
N MET A 31 -35.55 0.73 -61.14
CA MET A 31 -35.77 2.02 -60.51
C MET A 31 -34.50 2.43 -59.77
N ASN A 32 -33.76 3.33 -60.40
CA ASN A 32 -32.69 4.11 -59.80
C ASN A 32 -33.30 5.00 -58.70
N HIS A 33 -33.19 4.58 -57.44
CA HIS A 33 -33.28 5.48 -56.29
C HIS A 33 -32.14 5.21 -55.31
N VAL A 34 -30.92 5.29 -55.83
CA VAL A 34 -29.72 5.43 -54.99
C VAL A 34 -29.27 6.88 -55.09
N LYS A 35 -29.85 7.76 -54.25
CA LYS A 35 -29.25 8.97 -53.65
C LYS A 35 -30.19 9.44 -52.53
N PRO A 36 -29.74 10.08 -51.43
CA PRO A 36 -28.46 9.97 -50.73
C PRO A 36 -28.70 10.12 -49.21
N PHE A 37 -29.29 9.15 -48.51
CA PHE A 37 -29.58 9.36 -47.07
C PHE A 37 -28.36 9.24 -46.14
N LEU A 38 -27.21 8.81 -46.67
CA LEU A 38 -25.97 8.64 -45.90
C LEU A 38 -24.96 9.79 -46.05
N VAL A 39 -25.25 10.85 -46.81
CA VAL A 39 -24.33 12.00 -46.95
C VAL A 39 -24.75 13.21 -46.09
N ALA A 40 -26.00 13.26 -45.61
CA ALA A 40 -26.47 14.33 -44.73
C ALA A 40 -26.29 14.06 -43.22
N ALA A 41 -25.89 12.85 -42.82
CA ALA A 41 -25.69 12.49 -41.41
C ALA A 41 -24.24 12.63 -40.92
N VAL A 42 -23.30 13.03 -41.80
CA VAL A 42 -21.87 13.17 -41.44
C VAL A 42 -21.50 14.63 -41.10
N HIS A 43 -22.36 15.60 -41.40
CA HIS A 43 -22.06 17.02 -41.16
C HIS A 43 -22.49 17.57 -39.79
N ASN A 44 -23.13 16.75 -38.95
CA ASN A 44 -23.50 17.10 -37.58
C ASN A 44 -23.11 16.00 -36.58
N ILE A 45 -22.00 15.30 -36.83
CA ILE A 45 -21.33 14.56 -35.75
C ILE A 45 -20.61 15.61 -34.92
N THR A 46 -21.33 16.11 -33.92
CA THR A 46 -20.83 16.96 -32.85
C THR A 46 -19.44 16.46 -32.44
N PRO A 47 -18.42 17.34 -32.25
CA PRO A 47 -17.06 16.95 -31.85
C PRO A 47 -16.99 16.14 -30.53
N VAL A 48 -18.13 15.93 -29.89
CA VAL A 48 -18.38 15.05 -28.74
C VAL A 48 -17.92 13.61 -28.99
N ALA A 49 -18.15 13.03 -30.17
CA ALA A 49 -17.83 11.60 -30.41
C ALA A 49 -16.32 11.27 -30.28
N PRO A 50 -15.39 11.99 -30.94
CA PRO A 50 -13.95 11.75 -30.74
C PRO A 50 -13.48 12.14 -29.33
N VAL A 51 -14.09 13.14 -28.69
CA VAL A 51 -13.78 13.54 -27.31
C VAL A 51 -14.14 12.44 -26.31
N MET A 52 -15.29 11.78 -26.48
CA MET A 52 -15.70 10.67 -25.62
C MET A 52 -14.78 9.44 -25.78
N PHE A 53 -14.27 9.20 -26.98
CA PHE A 53 -13.31 8.13 -27.23
C PHE A 53 -11.97 8.38 -26.52
N ILE A 54 -11.48 9.62 -26.56
CA ILE A 54 -10.26 10.01 -25.84
C ILE A 54 -10.47 9.93 -24.32
N ALA A 55 -11.61 10.41 -23.82
CA ALA A 55 -11.95 10.31 -22.39
C ALA A 55 -12.03 8.87 -21.90
N ALA A 56 -12.59 7.95 -22.70
CA ALA A 56 -12.63 6.53 -22.39
C ALA A 56 -11.22 5.93 -22.27
N ILE A 57 -10.30 6.26 -23.19
CA ILE A 57 -8.91 5.79 -23.13
C ILE A 57 -8.21 6.31 -21.86
N VAL A 58 -8.38 7.59 -21.52
CA VAL A 58 -7.79 8.17 -20.30
C VAL A 58 -8.32 7.49 -19.05
N LEU A 59 -9.63 7.21 -18.98
CA LEU A 59 -10.23 6.48 -17.84
C LEU A 59 -9.70 5.05 -17.73
N VAL A 60 -9.47 4.36 -18.85
CA VAL A 60 -8.88 3.01 -18.85
C VAL A 60 -7.44 3.05 -18.33
N VAL A 61 -6.63 4.03 -18.75
CA VAL A 61 -5.25 4.18 -18.25
C VAL A 61 -5.23 4.46 -16.75
N LEU A 62 -6.10 5.35 -16.26
CA LEU A 62 -6.22 5.65 -14.84
C LEU A 62 -6.66 4.42 -14.04
N ALA A 63 -7.61 3.62 -14.53
CA ALA A 63 -8.04 2.39 -13.88
C ALA A 63 -6.91 1.36 -13.77
N VAL A 64 -6.11 1.17 -14.82
CA VAL A 64 -4.95 0.27 -14.79
C VAL A 64 -3.93 0.73 -13.75
N THR A 65 -3.64 2.03 -13.67
CA THR A 65 -2.70 2.55 -12.65
C THR A 65 -3.19 2.32 -11.22
N GLN A 66 -4.49 2.41 -10.96
CA GLN A 66 -5.06 2.11 -9.64
C GLN A 66 -5.05 0.61 -9.32
N CYS A 67 -5.28 -0.26 -10.29
CA CYS A 67 -5.13 -1.71 -10.10
C CYS A 67 -3.69 -2.09 -9.76
N VAL A 68 -2.68 -1.50 -10.40
CA VAL A 68 -1.27 -1.76 -10.07
C VAL A 68 -0.93 -1.29 -8.66
N ALA A 69 -1.38 -0.09 -8.27
CA ALA A 69 -1.18 0.44 -6.92
C ALA A 69 -1.82 -0.48 -5.87
N PHE A 70 -3.05 -0.94 -6.10
CA PHE A 70 -3.77 -1.86 -5.21
C PHE A 70 -3.08 -3.22 -5.10
N VAL A 71 -2.68 -3.83 -6.22
CA VAL A 71 -1.96 -5.12 -6.21
C VAL A 71 -0.63 -4.99 -5.48
N SER A 72 0.09 -3.88 -5.66
CA SER A 72 1.34 -3.62 -4.95
C SER A 72 1.14 -3.45 -3.43
N ALA A 73 0.05 -2.81 -3.01
CA ALA A 73 -0.32 -2.69 -1.60
C ALA A 73 -0.71 -4.05 -1.01
N PHE A 74 -1.53 -4.84 -1.71
CA PHE A 74 -1.95 -6.17 -1.27
C PHE A 74 -0.79 -7.18 -1.21
N THR A 75 0.13 -7.15 -2.18
CA THR A 75 1.34 -7.99 -2.13
C THR A 75 2.28 -7.59 -1.00
N ARG A 76 2.28 -6.30 -0.60
CA ARG A 76 3.04 -5.82 0.54
C ARG A 76 2.44 -6.29 1.87
N GLU A 77 1.12 -6.26 2.00
CA GLU A 77 0.42 -6.75 3.20
C GLU A 77 0.48 -8.28 3.36
N THR A 78 0.37 -9.03 2.27
CA THR A 78 0.50 -10.50 2.31
C THR A 78 1.92 -10.95 2.62
N LYS A 79 2.94 -10.26 2.08
CA LYS A 79 4.34 -10.49 2.49
C LYS A 79 4.60 -10.11 3.94
N SER A 80 3.98 -9.04 4.46
CA SER A 80 4.14 -8.69 5.88
C SER A 80 3.47 -9.71 6.80
N ASN A 81 2.34 -10.28 6.42
CA ASN A 81 1.66 -11.32 7.21
C ASN A 81 2.40 -12.67 7.17
N ALA A 82 2.92 -13.09 6.02
CA ALA A 82 3.70 -14.34 5.93
C ALA A 82 5.04 -14.26 6.69
N THR A 83 5.57 -13.05 6.92
CA THR A 83 6.78 -12.82 7.73
C THR A 83 6.47 -12.68 9.23
N ALA A 84 5.20 -12.44 9.60
CA ALA A 84 4.78 -12.39 11.00
C ALA A 84 4.77 -13.76 11.68
N GLU A 85 4.62 -14.86 10.90
CA GLU A 85 4.61 -16.24 11.42
C GLU A 85 6.02 -16.80 11.72
N LEU A 86 7.07 -16.18 11.15
CA LEU A 86 8.48 -16.43 11.50
C LEU A 86 9.12 -15.28 12.29
N ALA A 87 8.32 -14.31 12.73
CA ALA A 87 8.85 -13.19 13.49
C ALA A 87 9.46 -13.73 14.80
N PRO A 88 10.79 -13.60 15.01
CA PRO A 88 11.35 -13.94 16.30
C PRO A 88 10.55 -13.20 17.37
N LEU A 89 10.09 -13.92 18.38
CA LEU A 89 9.40 -13.33 19.52
C LEU A 89 10.36 -12.30 20.13
N VAL A 90 10.16 -11.03 19.79
CA VAL A 90 10.95 -9.93 20.34
C VAL A 90 10.49 -9.76 21.76
N ILE A 91 11.20 -10.40 22.69
CA ILE A 91 10.94 -10.24 24.11
C ILE A 91 11.41 -8.83 24.46
N LYS A 92 10.45 -7.92 24.67
CA LYS A 92 10.71 -6.56 25.13
C LYS A 92 11.04 -6.62 26.61
N LYS A 93 12.33 -6.66 26.94
CA LYS A 93 12.77 -6.54 28.32
C LYS A 93 12.94 -5.05 28.66
N PRO A 94 12.27 -4.54 29.72
CA PRO A 94 12.41 -3.15 30.11
C PRO A 94 13.87 -2.86 30.48
N LEU A 95 14.35 -1.68 30.10
CA LEU A 95 15.69 -1.22 30.44
C LEU A 95 15.86 -1.03 31.96
N ALA A 96 17.07 -1.21 32.46
CA ALA A 96 17.33 -1.01 33.88
C ALA A 96 17.37 0.51 34.20
N PRO A 97 16.94 0.93 35.41
CA PRO A 97 17.04 2.33 35.85
C PRO A 97 18.39 3.03 35.63
N PRO A 98 19.57 2.41 35.88
CA PRO A 98 20.86 3.07 35.62
C PRO A 98 21.13 3.35 34.13
N ASP A 99 20.54 2.56 33.22
CA ASP A 99 20.69 2.80 31.79
C ASP A 99 19.96 4.09 31.36
N TYR A 100 18.77 4.33 31.92
CA TYR A 100 18.03 5.58 31.70
C TYR A 100 18.80 6.80 32.20
N GLN A 101 19.42 6.69 33.37
CA GLN A 101 20.24 7.76 33.93
C GLN A 101 21.47 8.07 33.08
N SER A 102 22.11 7.03 32.55
CA SER A 102 23.26 7.16 31.65
C SER A 102 22.87 7.83 30.33
N ALA A 103 21.74 7.42 29.72
CA ALA A 103 21.23 8.02 28.51
C ALA A 103 20.85 9.50 28.71
N ALA A 104 20.15 9.82 29.80
CA ALA A 104 19.80 11.19 30.15
C ALA A 104 21.03 12.09 30.32
N ASN A 105 22.08 11.60 31.01
CA ASN A 105 23.33 12.33 31.18
C ASN A 105 24.04 12.61 29.85
N VAL A 106 24.03 11.66 28.91
CA VAL A 106 24.62 11.87 27.58
C VAL A 106 23.87 12.95 26.80
N ILE A 107 22.54 12.92 26.83
CA ILE A 107 21.71 13.92 26.14
C ILE A 107 21.94 15.31 26.75
N ALA A 108 21.88 15.41 28.09
CA ALA A 108 22.08 16.67 28.79
C ALA A 108 23.49 17.25 28.55
N LYS A 109 24.51 16.40 28.42
CA LYS A 109 25.88 16.82 28.11
C LYS A 109 26.05 17.28 26.67
N ASN A 110 25.38 16.60 25.73
CA ASN A 110 25.49 16.92 24.31
C ASN A 110 24.62 18.12 23.91
N ASN A 111 23.56 18.40 24.65
CA ASN A 111 22.63 19.46 24.34
C ASN A 111 22.11 20.17 25.59
N SER A 112 22.73 21.31 25.93
CA SER A 112 22.32 22.14 27.06
C SER A 112 21.03 22.92 26.80
N ALA A 113 20.58 23.00 25.55
CA ALA A 113 19.37 23.73 25.16
C ALA A 113 18.09 22.95 25.51
N VAL A 114 18.22 21.66 25.78
CA VAL A 114 17.13 20.73 26.05
C VAL A 114 17.10 20.37 27.53
N GLN A 115 15.93 20.44 28.15
CA GLN A 115 15.71 19.96 29.52
C GLN A 115 15.44 18.46 29.51
N VAL A 116 16.20 17.72 30.30
CA VAL A 116 16.08 16.27 30.44
C VAL A 116 15.74 15.96 31.89
N ASP A 117 14.57 15.40 32.13
CA ASP A 117 14.07 15.01 33.44
C ASP A 117 13.89 13.48 33.53
N LEU A 118 14.21 12.90 34.68
CA LEU A 118 13.97 11.50 35.03
C LEU A 118 12.91 11.44 36.13
N PRO A 119 11.61 11.30 35.80
CA PRO A 119 10.56 11.23 36.81
C PRO A 119 10.78 10.07 37.77
N ALA A 120 10.83 10.36 39.07
CA ALA A 120 11.04 9.35 40.10
C ALA A 120 9.96 8.26 40.04
N GLY A 121 10.39 7.00 40.07
CA GLY A 121 9.48 5.84 40.01
C GLY A 121 8.95 5.51 38.62
N ARG A 122 9.36 6.21 37.56
CA ARG A 122 9.04 5.86 36.16
C ARG A 122 10.29 5.44 35.40
N THR A 123 10.17 4.43 34.55
CA THR A 123 11.21 4.01 33.61
C THR A 123 11.08 4.79 32.30
N ALA A 124 11.17 6.13 32.39
CA ALA A 124 11.02 7.01 31.23
C ALA A 124 11.97 8.21 31.32
N ILE A 125 12.36 8.73 30.17
CA ILE A 125 13.12 9.97 30.01
C ILE A 125 12.15 11.02 29.49
N LEU A 126 12.09 12.17 30.15
CA LEU A 126 11.26 13.28 29.71
C LEU A 126 12.16 14.37 29.15
N ILE A 127 12.06 14.60 27.84
CA ILE A 127 12.88 15.56 27.09
C ILE A 127 11.98 16.73 26.71
N SER A 128 12.41 17.97 26.97
CA SER A 128 11.59 19.13 26.65
C SER A 128 12.37 20.38 26.35
N ILE A 129 11.74 21.30 25.61
CA ILE A 129 12.28 22.63 25.30
C ILE A 129 11.24 23.70 25.64
N LYS A 130 11.72 24.88 26.04
CA LYS A 130 10.87 26.04 26.34
C LYS A 130 10.72 26.98 25.16
N ASP A 131 11.77 27.12 24.34
CA ASP A 131 11.78 28.00 23.18
C ASP A 131 11.51 27.19 21.90
N PRO A 132 10.49 27.52 21.11
CA PRO A 132 10.23 26.85 19.82
C PRO A 132 11.38 26.99 18.81
N ALA A 133 12.25 28.00 18.93
CA ALA A 133 13.43 28.14 18.08
C ALA A 133 14.43 26.98 18.25
N LEU A 134 14.39 26.30 19.40
CA LEU A 134 15.25 25.15 19.75
C LEU A 134 14.64 23.80 19.33
N LEU A 135 13.59 23.79 18.51
CA LEU A 135 13.00 22.55 17.99
C LEU A 135 14.01 21.65 17.24
N PRO A 136 14.96 22.18 16.44
CA PRO A 136 15.99 21.34 15.82
C PRO A 136 16.87 20.62 16.86
N GLU A 137 17.20 21.31 17.95
CA GLU A 137 18.00 20.76 19.05
C GLU A 137 17.24 19.66 19.80
N PHE A 138 15.93 19.84 19.99
CA PHE A 138 15.05 18.80 20.53
C PHE A 138 15.05 17.55 19.65
N VAL A 139 14.90 17.70 18.33
CA VAL A 139 14.94 16.55 17.41
C VAL A 139 16.31 15.89 17.41
N TYR A 140 17.39 16.66 17.45
CA TYR A 140 18.76 16.14 17.53
C TYR A 140 18.98 15.31 18.81
N ALA A 141 18.44 15.76 19.95
CA ALA A 141 18.47 15.00 21.21
C ALA A 141 17.76 13.64 21.09
N LEU A 142 16.60 13.59 20.42
CA LEU A 142 15.86 12.33 20.18
C LEU A 142 16.64 11.37 19.29
N VAL A 143 17.28 11.87 18.24
CA VAL A 143 18.08 11.04 17.31
C VAL A 143 19.33 10.50 18.01
N THR A 144 19.98 11.31 18.83
CA THR A 144 21.17 10.88 19.62
C THR A 144 20.83 9.68 20.51
N LEU A 145 19.62 9.65 21.04
CA LEU A 145 19.10 8.57 21.89
C LEU A 145 19.11 7.21 21.18
N GLN A 146 18.79 7.18 19.88
CA GLN A 146 18.83 5.95 19.07
C GLN A 146 20.25 5.37 18.95
N SER A 147 21.27 6.22 19.01
CA SER A 147 22.68 5.83 18.89
C SER A 147 23.34 5.46 20.22
N PHE A 148 22.64 5.61 21.36
CA PHE A 148 23.23 5.45 22.70
C PHE A 148 23.82 4.06 22.95
N ARG A 149 23.11 2.99 22.55
CA ARG A 149 23.56 1.60 22.79
C ARG A 149 22.98 0.65 21.74
N GLN A 150 23.81 -0.27 21.25
CA GLN A 150 23.35 -1.36 20.38
C GLN A 150 22.40 -2.28 21.15
N GLY A 151 21.36 -2.78 20.46
CA GLY A 151 20.38 -3.71 21.03
C GLY A 151 19.31 -3.08 21.94
N VAL A 152 19.33 -1.75 22.09
CA VAL A 152 18.29 -0.99 22.80
C VAL A 152 17.45 -0.25 21.77
N ALA A 153 16.14 -0.47 21.83
CA ALA A 153 15.16 0.29 21.08
C ALA A 153 14.50 1.30 22.01
N TRP A 154 14.29 2.50 21.50
CA TRP A 154 13.61 3.58 22.22
C TRP A 154 12.26 3.85 21.56
N SER A 155 11.22 3.99 22.39
CA SER A 155 9.87 4.34 21.97
C SER A 155 9.48 5.64 22.65
N ALA A 156 8.83 6.52 21.91
CA ALA A 156 8.20 7.68 22.50
C ALA A 156 6.76 7.35 22.85
N ASP A 157 6.43 7.38 24.13
CA ASP A 157 5.09 7.11 24.63
C ASP A 157 4.17 8.31 24.39
N ARG A 158 4.73 9.52 24.52
CA ARG A 158 4.05 10.78 24.25
C ARG A 158 5.01 11.76 23.60
N ILE A 159 4.56 12.41 22.54
CA ILE A 159 5.27 13.54 21.91
C ILE A 159 4.29 14.69 21.76
N CYS A 160 4.69 15.87 22.20
CA CYS A 160 4.00 17.12 22.00
C CYS A 160 4.96 18.11 21.36
N LEU A 161 4.55 18.75 20.24
CA LEU A 161 5.40 19.63 19.43
C LEU A 161 4.95 21.10 19.45
N SER A 162 3.82 21.40 20.08
CA SER A 162 3.33 22.78 20.21
C SER A 162 2.37 22.91 21.38
N LYS A 163 2.48 24.01 22.15
CA LYS A 163 1.59 24.34 23.29
C LYS A 163 1.49 23.20 24.31
N CYS A 164 2.64 22.67 24.73
CA CYS A 164 2.70 21.57 25.67
C CYS A 164 2.49 22.06 27.12
N GLU A 165 2.03 21.16 27.97
CA GLU A 165 1.78 21.45 29.39
C GLU A 165 3.04 22.02 30.08
N GLY A 166 2.83 22.93 31.04
CA GLY A 166 3.92 23.55 31.79
C GLY A 166 4.71 24.62 31.01
N GLY A 167 4.12 25.21 29.95
CA GLY A 167 4.74 26.28 29.18
C GLY A 167 5.89 25.82 28.29
N LYS A 168 5.92 24.53 27.96
CA LYS A 168 6.93 23.91 27.10
C LYS A 168 6.55 24.08 25.62
N ALA A 169 7.51 24.41 24.78
CA ALA A 169 7.32 24.48 23.33
C ALA A 169 7.18 23.07 22.73
N ALA A 170 8.01 22.13 23.16
CA ALA A 170 7.91 20.72 22.83
C ALA A 170 8.33 19.83 24.01
N SER A 171 7.77 18.63 24.09
CA SER A 171 8.04 17.64 25.13
C SER A 171 7.88 16.21 24.58
N ALA A 172 8.74 15.29 24.98
CA ALA A 172 8.61 13.86 24.70
C ALA A 172 8.87 13.03 25.96
N GLU A 173 8.04 12.02 26.19
CA GLU A 173 8.25 10.97 27.19
C GLU A 173 8.70 9.71 26.45
N ILE A 174 9.87 9.19 26.81
CA ILE A 174 10.58 8.15 26.05
C ILE A 174 10.91 6.97 26.95
N THR A 175 10.59 5.77 26.50
CA THR A 175 10.88 4.51 27.17
C THR A 175 11.83 3.66 26.33
N GLY A 176 12.71 2.93 27.01
CA GLY A 176 13.71 2.07 26.39
C GLY A 176 13.42 0.60 26.67
N TYR A 177 13.66 -0.26 25.70
CA TYR A 177 13.59 -1.70 25.86
C TYR A 177 14.73 -2.39 25.12
N SER A 178 15.32 -3.40 25.74
CA SER A 178 16.27 -4.29 25.05
C SER A 178 15.49 -5.37 24.31
N GLN A 179 15.87 -5.64 23.07
CA GLN A 179 15.31 -6.73 22.29
C GLN A 179 16.20 -7.96 22.46
N ALA A 180 15.65 -9.02 23.06
CA ALA A 180 16.26 -10.34 23.00
C ALA A 180 15.56 -11.14 21.90
N ILE A 181 16.33 -11.66 20.95
CA ILE A 181 15.85 -12.56 19.90
C ILE A 181 15.92 -13.97 20.49
N SER A 182 14.80 -14.52 20.93
CA SER A 182 14.70 -15.95 21.21
C SER A 182 14.28 -16.66 19.93
N PHE A 183 15.15 -17.50 19.39
CA PHE A 183 14.73 -18.46 18.37
C PHE A 183 13.99 -19.59 19.09
N SER A 184 12.73 -19.84 18.70
CA SER A 184 12.09 -21.09 19.10
C SER A 184 12.88 -22.22 18.44
N GLU A 185 13.62 -22.96 19.23
CA GLU A 185 14.37 -24.12 18.78
C GLU A 185 13.36 -25.20 18.37
N GLY A 186 12.99 -25.16 17.09
CA GLY A 186 12.08 -26.09 16.45
C GLY A 186 12.84 -26.94 15.45
N ARG A 187 13.73 -27.83 15.92
CA ARG A 187 13.84 -29.21 15.43
C ARG A 187 14.76 -30.07 16.28
#